data_AF-A0A399Z2Z1-F1
#
_entry.id   AF-A0A399Z2Z1-F1
#
_cell.length_a   1.000
_cell.length_b   1.000
_cell.length_c   1.000
_cell.angle_alpha   90.00
_cell.angle_beta   90.00
_cell.angle_gamma   90.00
#
_symmetry.space_group_name_H-M   'P 1'
#
loop_
_entity.id
_entity.type
_entity.pdbx_description
1 polymer ?
#
loop_
_entity_poly.entity_id
_entity_poly.type
_entity_poly.pdbx_seq_one_letter_code
_entity_poly.pdbx_strand_id
1 'polypeptide(L)'
;MEQDKELRADAWRAIEAGHGYPILNFLFGVGYPKVTAWVRDTVGADVEPFLAPAAVLMMRALEGVATQEKFDQEKFDAAGLGAYLQNEQNAFTRAQPQLASQLNAALDLGQNTVERAERLMLRFTTEEWDALAKLPSLAAAALMMTDLSGPVGLNKEYAALFQALEDTAVANEPDSLVSLAARTYNEPAQIDALQVTPANAQTMLRDASLQALAILSAKATHQEIHAYKKMVVDVARRVAQAENDGGIFGLGGKPVSGDEQRTLDLLVAALAYDA
;
A
#
# COMPACT_ATOMS: atom_id res chain seq x y z
N MET A 1 -16.47 3.49 -15.79
CA MET A 1 -17.34 4.62 -15.39
C MET A 1 -17.87 4.48 -13.96
N GLU A 2 -18.53 3.39 -13.57
CA GLU A 2 -18.96 3.19 -12.16
C GLU A 2 -17.76 2.93 -11.24
N GLN A 3 -16.86 2.00 -11.62
CA GLN A 3 -15.59 1.73 -10.92
C GLN A 3 -14.70 2.97 -10.78
N ASP A 4 -14.58 3.80 -11.83
CA ASP A 4 -13.81 5.06 -11.78
C ASP A 4 -14.40 6.06 -10.79
N LYS A 5 -15.73 6.06 -10.60
CA LYS A 5 -16.39 6.97 -9.65
C LYS A 5 -16.20 6.50 -8.21
N GLU A 6 -16.26 5.19 -7.97
CA GLU A 6 -15.97 4.60 -6.65
C GLU A 6 -14.49 4.76 -6.28
N LEU A 7 -13.55 4.43 -7.19
CA LEU A 7 -12.11 4.66 -6.99
C LEU A 7 -11.78 6.12 -6.69
N ARG A 8 -12.42 7.07 -7.39
CA ARG A 8 -12.28 8.49 -7.10
C ARG A 8 -12.85 8.85 -5.73
N ALA A 9 -14.04 8.35 -5.39
CA ALA A 9 -14.67 8.62 -4.11
C ALA A 9 -13.85 8.08 -2.93
N ASP A 10 -13.28 6.89 -3.06
CA ASP A 10 -12.44 6.27 -2.03
C ASP A 10 -11.08 6.99 -1.91
N ALA A 11 -10.47 7.40 -3.04
CA ALA A 11 -9.28 8.25 -3.02
C ALA A 11 -9.55 9.60 -2.34
N TRP A 12 -10.72 10.21 -2.56
CA TRP A 12 -11.12 11.44 -1.87
C TRP A 12 -11.33 11.26 -0.37
N ARG A 13 -11.94 10.15 0.07
CA ARG A 13 -12.10 9.84 1.50
C ARG A 13 -10.76 9.58 2.19
N ALA A 14 -9.82 8.91 1.52
CA ALA A 14 -8.47 8.66 2.04
C ALA A 14 -7.70 9.98 2.31
N ILE A 15 -7.89 11.00 1.47
CA ILE A 15 -7.31 12.35 1.66
C ILE A 15 -7.89 13.04 2.88
N GLU A 16 -9.22 12.98 3.07
CA GLU A 16 -9.88 13.56 4.24
C GLU A 16 -9.43 12.89 5.54
N ALA A 17 -9.04 11.61 5.47
CA ALA A 17 -8.47 10.84 6.58
C ALA A 17 -6.94 11.01 6.75
N GLY A 18 -6.27 11.77 5.88
CA GLY A 18 -4.83 12.03 5.97
C GLY A 18 -3.92 10.94 5.37
N HIS A 19 -4.45 10.03 4.55
CA HIS A 19 -3.70 8.98 3.88
C HIS A 19 -3.29 9.42 2.47
N GLY A 20 -2.00 9.77 2.29
CA GLY A 20 -1.46 10.21 1.00
C GLY A 20 -1.16 9.06 0.02
N TYR A 21 -0.90 7.85 0.51
CA TYR A 21 -0.52 6.71 -0.33
C TYR A 21 -1.60 6.26 -1.32
N PRO A 22 -2.90 6.16 -0.96
CA PRO A 22 -3.95 5.72 -1.87
C PRO A 22 -4.11 6.64 -3.10
N ILE A 23 -4.07 7.97 -2.89
CA ILE A 23 -4.15 8.94 -3.99
C ILE A 23 -2.89 8.91 -4.87
N LEU A 24 -1.69 8.80 -4.27
CA LEU A 24 -0.46 8.75 -5.05
C LEU A 24 -0.39 7.49 -5.91
N ASN A 25 -0.79 6.34 -5.36
CA ASN A 25 -0.87 5.11 -6.13
C ASN A 25 -1.95 5.19 -7.23
N PHE A 26 -3.11 5.79 -6.95
CA PHE A 26 -4.16 6.00 -7.95
C PHE A 26 -3.69 6.88 -9.12
N LEU A 27 -2.95 7.95 -8.83
CA LEU A 27 -2.55 8.93 -9.85
C LEU A 27 -1.27 8.55 -10.59
N PHE A 28 -0.30 7.99 -9.88
CA PHE A 28 1.06 7.80 -10.38
C PHE A 28 1.47 6.32 -10.43
N GLY A 29 0.61 5.41 -9.98
CA GLY A 29 0.88 3.99 -9.89
C GLY A 29 1.97 3.65 -8.87
N VAL A 30 2.27 2.35 -8.75
CA VAL A 30 3.29 1.85 -7.81
C VAL A 30 4.72 2.27 -8.17
N GLY A 31 4.92 2.87 -9.34
CA GLY A 31 6.22 3.36 -9.79
C GLY A 31 6.65 4.69 -9.18
N TYR A 32 5.73 5.46 -8.58
CA TYR A 32 6.05 6.78 -8.04
C TYR A 32 7.22 6.82 -7.04
N PRO A 33 7.45 5.81 -6.16
CA PRO A 33 8.58 5.84 -5.23
C PRO A 33 9.94 5.82 -5.94
N LYS A 34 10.01 5.27 -7.16
CA LYS A 34 11.23 5.31 -7.98
C LYS A 34 11.53 6.73 -8.47
N VAL A 35 10.48 7.47 -8.82
CA VAL A 35 10.60 8.86 -9.26
C VAL A 35 10.97 9.76 -8.08
N THR A 36 10.32 9.61 -6.92
CA THR A 36 10.64 10.43 -5.74
C THR A 36 12.02 10.15 -5.17
N ALA A 37 12.45 8.88 -5.15
CA ALA A 37 13.82 8.52 -4.77
C ALA A 37 14.83 9.18 -5.72
N TRP A 38 14.59 9.14 -7.04
CA TRP A 38 15.46 9.82 -8.00
C TRP A 38 15.53 11.33 -7.76
N VAL A 39 14.39 12.01 -7.49
CA VAL A 39 14.38 13.45 -7.18
C VAL A 39 15.18 13.74 -5.92
N ARG A 40 14.99 12.94 -4.86
CA ARG A 40 15.72 13.07 -3.60
C ARG A 40 17.23 12.91 -3.82
N ASP A 41 17.65 11.88 -4.52
CA ASP A 41 19.06 11.52 -4.70
C ASP A 41 19.79 12.45 -5.69
N THR A 42 19.07 12.98 -6.68
CA THR A 42 19.66 13.81 -7.76
C THR A 42 19.54 15.30 -7.48
N VAL A 43 18.38 15.74 -6.99
CA VAL A 43 18.06 17.16 -6.76
C VAL A 43 18.28 17.56 -5.30
N GLY A 44 18.36 16.58 -4.38
CA GLY A 44 18.49 16.85 -2.94
C GLY A 44 17.20 17.33 -2.30
N ALA A 45 16.05 17.12 -2.96
CA ALA A 45 14.75 17.59 -2.52
C ALA A 45 13.83 16.40 -2.20
N ASP A 46 13.32 16.35 -0.97
CA ASP A 46 12.31 15.36 -0.60
C ASP A 46 10.91 15.88 -0.96
N VAL A 47 10.39 15.42 -2.10
CA VAL A 47 9.12 15.89 -2.66
C VAL A 47 7.91 15.11 -2.18
N GLU A 48 8.14 13.91 -1.63
CA GLU A 48 7.09 12.95 -1.24
C GLU A 48 6.03 13.54 -0.28
N PRO A 49 6.39 14.32 0.76
CA PRO A 49 5.39 14.93 1.67
C PRO A 49 4.44 15.93 0.98
N PHE A 50 4.83 16.44 -0.19
CA PHE A 50 4.09 17.48 -0.92
C PHE A 50 3.30 16.93 -2.10
N LEU A 51 3.55 15.69 -2.53
CA LEU A 51 2.93 15.14 -3.74
C LEU A 51 1.41 15.00 -3.60
N ALA A 52 0.91 14.46 -2.49
CA ALA A 52 -0.53 14.27 -2.32
C ALA A 52 -1.28 15.62 -2.22
N PRO A 53 -0.82 16.60 -1.41
CA PRO A 53 -1.40 17.96 -1.43
C PRO A 53 -1.33 18.63 -2.80
N ALA A 54 -0.20 18.52 -3.50
CA ALA A 54 -0.01 19.11 -4.83
C ALA A 54 -0.95 18.47 -5.87
N ALA A 55 -1.10 17.14 -5.84
CA ALA A 55 -2.00 16.41 -6.70
C ALA A 55 -3.47 16.83 -6.51
N VAL A 56 -3.91 17.03 -5.27
CA VAL A 56 -5.25 17.54 -4.97
C VAL A 56 -5.45 18.94 -5.53
N LEU A 57 -4.49 19.84 -5.33
CA LEU A 57 -4.57 21.19 -5.86
C LEU A 57 -4.61 21.19 -7.39
N MET A 58 -3.80 20.35 -8.02
CA MET A 58 -3.81 20.16 -9.48
C MET A 58 -5.16 19.64 -9.97
N MET A 59 -5.72 18.60 -9.34
CA MET A 59 -7.03 18.08 -9.73
C MET A 59 -8.15 19.11 -9.57
N ARG A 60 -8.17 19.86 -8.47
CA ARG A 60 -9.14 20.96 -8.28
C ARG A 60 -8.98 22.07 -9.31
N ALA A 61 -7.74 22.41 -9.66
CA ALA A 61 -7.49 23.37 -10.72
C ALA A 61 -8.04 22.86 -12.07
N LEU A 62 -7.82 21.58 -12.39
CA LEU A 62 -8.35 20.93 -13.59
C LEU A 62 -9.89 20.87 -13.60
N GLU A 63 -10.52 20.51 -12.49
CA GLU A 63 -11.98 20.49 -12.34
C GLU A 63 -12.60 21.88 -12.41
N GLY A 64 -11.95 22.88 -11.77
CA GLY A 64 -12.37 24.28 -11.85
C GLY A 64 -12.29 24.84 -13.26
N VAL A 65 -11.29 24.40 -14.04
CA VAL A 65 -11.19 24.71 -15.48
C VAL A 65 -12.29 24.00 -16.28
N ALA A 66 -12.66 22.78 -15.91
CA ALA A 66 -13.70 22.00 -16.60
C ALA A 66 -15.15 22.45 -16.31
N THR A 67 -15.39 23.20 -15.22
CA THR A 67 -16.75 23.48 -14.72
C THR A 67 -17.17 24.95 -14.78
N GLN A 68 -16.29 25.88 -15.16
CA GLN A 68 -16.69 27.29 -15.28
C GLN A 68 -17.34 27.61 -16.64
N GLU A 69 -18.59 28.08 -16.60
CA GLU A 69 -19.34 28.69 -17.74
C GLU A 69 -18.73 29.99 -18.30
N LYS A 70 -17.63 30.52 -17.74
CA LYS A 70 -16.96 31.75 -18.21
C LYS A 70 -15.77 31.52 -19.16
N PHE A 71 -15.63 30.32 -19.71
CA PHE A 71 -14.46 29.88 -20.50
C PHE A 71 -14.73 29.67 -22.01
N ASP A 72 -15.82 30.22 -22.55
CA ASP A 72 -16.19 30.09 -23.97
C ASP A 72 -15.36 30.95 -24.95
N GLN A 73 -14.44 31.79 -24.47
CA GLN A 73 -13.54 32.55 -25.33
C GLN A 73 -12.12 31.96 -25.32
N GLU A 74 -11.95 30.98 -26.20
CA GLU A 74 -10.71 30.49 -26.80
C GLU A 74 -9.64 29.82 -25.89
N LYS A 75 -9.64 28.48 -25.95
CA LYS A 75 -8.45 27.58 -26.01
C LYS A 75 -7.83 27.02 -24.72
N PHE A 76 -8.61 26.67 -23.71
CA PHE A 76 -8.09 25.81 -22.62
C PHE A 76 -9.02 24.63 -22.28
N ASP A 77 -9.31 23.81 -23.29
CA ASP A 77 -9.80 22.44 -23.12
C ASP A 77 -8.62 21.49 -22.76
N ALA A 78 -8.88 20.18 -22.65
CA ALA A 78 -7.83 19.18 -22.39
C ALA A 78 -6.67 19.25 -23.42
N ALA A 79 -6.97 19.64 -24.66
CA ALA A 79 -5.96 19.83 -25.70
C ALA A 79 -5.12 21.10 -25.44
N GLY A 80 -5.72 22.20 -24.99
CA GLY A 80 -5.03 23.42 -24.57
C GLY A 80 -4.12 23.21 -23.37
N LEU A 81 -4.57 22.47 -22.35
CA LEU A 81 -3.73 22.07 -21.23
C LEU A 81 -2.56 21.18 -21.69
N GLY A 82 -2.84 20.18 -22.53
CA GLY A 82 -1.80 19.32 -23.10
C GLY A 82 -0.74 20.12 -23.85
N ALA A 83 -1.17 21.08 -24.69
CA ALA A 83 -0.27 21.97 -25.41
C ALA A 83 0.57 22.86 -24.48
N TYR A 84 -0.02 23.38 -23.39
CA TYR A 84 0.69 24.16 -22.39
C TYR A 84 1.75 23.33 -21.67
N LEU A 85 1.37 22.16 -21.13
CA LEU A 85 2.30 21.24 -20.45
C LEU A 85 3.44 20.80 -21.38
N GLN A 86 3.12 20.51 -22.65
CA GLN A 86 4.12 20.16 -23.64
C GLN A 86 5.09 21.33 -23.89
N ASN A 87 4.58 22.57 -23.96
CA ASN A 87 5.42 23.74 -24.15
C ASN A 87 6.34 23.99 -22.95
N GLU A 88 5.82 23.87 -21.72
CA GLU A 88 6.62 23.95 -20.49
C GLU A 88 7.68 22.85 -20.42
N GLN A 89 7.33 21.61 -20.77
CA GLN A 89 8.29 20.50 -20.83
C GLN A 89 9.39 20.76 -21.88
N ASN A 90 9.03 21.31 -23.04
CA ASN A 90 9.99 21.70 -24.08
C ASN A 90 10.88 22.86 -23.63
N ALA A 91 10.34 23.83 -22.89
CA ALA A 91 11.11 24.93 -22.31
C ALA A 91 12.12 24.42 -21.27
N PHE A 92 11.68 23.54 -20.36
CA PHE A 92 12.52 22.88 -19.37
C PHE A 92 13.64 22.07 -20.03
N THR A 93 13.31 21.25 -21.04
CA THR A 93 14.28 20.43 -21.78
C THR A 93 15.35 21.28 -22.45
N ARG A 94 14.99 22.44 -23.02
CA ARG A 94 15.94 23.39 -23.59
C ARG A 94 16.83 24.05 -22.54
N ALA A 95 16.26 24.39 -21.38
CA ALA A 95 16.99 25.06 -20.31
C ALA A 95 17.95 24.10 -19.58
N GLN A 96 17.55 22.85 -19.38
CA GLN A 96 18.27 21.86 -18.57
C GLN A 96 18.29 20.48 -19.25
N PRO A 97 19.01 20.30 -20.36
CA PRO A 97 18.93 19.08 -21.17
C PRO A 97 19.39 17.82 -20.42
N GLN A 98 20.43 17.93 -19.59
CA GLN A 98 20.94 16.80 -18.80
C GLN A 98 19.93 16.39 -17.72
N LEU A 99 19.40 17.36 -16.96
CA LEU A 99 18.39 17.07 -15.94
C LEU A 99 17.09 16.55 -16.56
N ALA A 100 16.67 17.08 -17.71
CA ALA A 100 15.51 16.58 -18.44
C ALA A 100 15.70 15.12 -18.91
N SER A 101 16.89 14.78 -19.40
CA SER A 101 17.20 13.38 -19.76
C SER A 101 17.17 12.45 -18.56
N GLN A 102 17.68 12.89 -17.41
CA GLN A 102 17.67 12.08 -16.19
C GLN A 102 16.26 11.93 -15.61
N LEU A 103 15.47 13.01 -15.63
CA LEU A 103 14.05 12.99 -15.23
C LEU A 103 13.26 12.02 -16.11
N ASN A 104 13.45 12.05 -17.43
CA ASN A 104 12.78 11.10 -18.34
C ASN A 104 13.17 9.66 -18.02
N ALA A 105 14.46 9.37 -17.76
CA ALA A 105 14.88 8.04 -17.34
C ALA A 105 14.24 7.61 -16.01
N ALA A 106 14.06 8.53 -15.05
CA ALA A 106 13.36 8.24 -13.80
C ALA A 106 11.86 7.96 -14.02
N LEU A 107 11.21 8.72 -14.89
CA LEU A 107 9.82 8.49 -15.29
C LEU A 107 9.66 7.12 -16.00
N ASP A 108 10.57 6.77 -16.90
CA ASP A 108 10.61 5.47 -17.57
C ASP A 108 10.80 4.34 -16.55
N LEU A 109 11.67 4.52 -15.55
CA LEU A 109 11.83 3.54 -14.46
C LEU A 109 10.54 3.37 -13.65
N GLY A 110 9.84 4.48 -13.37
CA GLY A 110 8.53 4.47 -12.73
C GLY A 110 7.49 3.68 -13.56
N GLN A 111 7.35 4.00 -14.84
CA GLN A 111 6.43 3.31 -15.75
C GLN A 111 6.76 1.82 -15.87
N ASN A 112 8.03 1.47 -16.07
CA ASN A 112 8.47 0.08 -16.10
C ASN A 112 8.13 -0.68 -14.81
N THR A 113 8.12 0.00 -13.67
CA THR A 113 7.73 -0.57 -12.37
C THR A 113 6.22 -0.84 -12.33
N VAL A 114 5.40 0.08 -12.81
CA VAL A 114 3.95 -0.12 -12.96
C VAL A 114 3.67 -1.33 -13.86
N GLU A 115 4.28 -1.40 -15.03
CA GLU A 115 4.05 -2.53 -15.94
C GLU A 115 4.50 -3.88 -15.36
N ARG A 116 5.60 -3.91 -14.60
CA ARG A 116 6.05 -5.14 -13.91
C ARG A 116 5.05 -5.57 -12.85
N ALA A 117 4.48 -4.63 -12.09
CA ALA A 117 3.45 -4.91 -11.11
C ALA A 117 2.17 -5.44 -11.77
N GLU A 118 1.72 -4.82 -12.85
CA GLU A 118 0.56 -5.30 -13.63
C GLU A 118 0.78 -6.72 -14.14
N ARG A 119 1.94 -7.00 -14.76
CA ARG A 119 2.30 -8.35 -15.21
C ARG A 119 2.34 -9.35 -14.07
N LEU A 120 2.80 -8.96 -12.89
CA LEU A 120 2.81 -9.80 -11.69
C LEU A 120 1.38 -10.13 -11.25
N MET A 121 0.51 -9.14 -11.18
CA MET A 121 -0.88 -9.29 -10.75
C MET A 121 -1.69 -10.12 -11.74
N LEU A 122 -1.45 -9.99 -13.05
CA LEU A 122 -2.09 -10.78 -14.11
C LEU A 122 -1.80 -12.29 -14.03
N ARG A 123 -0.84 -12.73 -13.22
CA ARG A 123 -0.65 -14.17 -12.93
C ARG A 123 -1.82 -14.75 -12.12
N PHE A 124 -2.52 -13.91 -11.37
CA PHE A 124 -3.59 -14.28 -10.44
C PHE A 124 -4.95 -13.85 -10.98
N THR A 125 -6.01 -14.58 -10.65
CA THR A 125 -7.38 -14.07 -10.80
C THR A 125 -7.66 -12.99 -9.76
N THR A 126 -8.74 -12.24 -9.94
CA THR A 126 -9.18 -11.24 -8.96
C THR A 126 -9.36 -11.85 -7.56
N GLU A 127 -9.98 -13.03 -7.48
CA GLU A 127 -10.27 -13.72 -6.23
C GLU A 127 -9.00 -14.28 -5.58
N GLU A 128 -8.05 -14.76 -6.39
CA GLU A 128 -6.76 -15.22 -5.89
C GLU A 128 -5.93 -14.05 -5.37
N TRP A 129 -5.90 -12.93 -6.11
CA TRP A 129 -5.21 -11.72 -5.66
C TRP A 129 -5.79 -11.20 -4.35
N ASP A 130 -7.12 -11.11 -4.25
CA ASP A 130 -7.83 -10.73 -3.02
C ASP A 130 -7.43 -11.62 -1.83
N ALA A 131 -7.39 -12.94 -2.05
CA ALA A 131 -6.98 -13.89 -1.02
C ALA A 131 -5.54 -13.69 -0.53
N LEU A 132 -4.62 -13.35 -1.44
CA LEU A 132 -3.24 -13.02 -1.07
C LEU A 132 -3.16 -11.64 -0.38
N ALA A 133 -3.75 -10.63 -0.99
CA ALA A 133 -3.69 -9.25 -0.53
C ALA A 133 -4.20 -9.07 0.91
N LYS A 134 -5.26 -9.80 1.30
CA LYS A 134 -5.86 -9.66 2.64
C LYS A 134 -5.18 -10.46 3.74
N LEU A 135 -4.44 -11.52 3.40
CA LEU A 135 -3.90 -12.44 4.41
C LEU A 135 -2.98 -11.77 5.44
N PRO A 136 -2.06 -10.84 5.08
CA PRO A 136 -1.22 -10.16 6.08
C PRO A 136 -2.06 -9.47 7.16
N SER A 137 -3.09 -8.76 6.72
CA SER A 137 -4.01 -8.01 7.56
C SER A 137 -4.95 -8.90 8.35
N LEU A 138 -5.44 -9.98 7.75
CA LEU A 138 -6.23 -11.01 8.42
C LEU A 138 -5.41 -11.71 9.52
N ALA A 139 -4.13 -12.01 9.27
CA ALA A 139 -3.25 -12.62 10.25
C ALA A 139 -3.03 -11.74 11.48
N ALA A 140 -2.82 -10.44 11.26
CA ALA A 140 -2.76 -9.47 12.34
C ALA A 140 -4.09 -9.36 13.10
N ALA A 141 -5.22 -9.23 12.39
CA ALA A 141 -6.54 -9.15 13.01
C ALA A 141 -6.89 -10.41 13.82
N ALA A 142 -6.49 -11.60 13.35
CA ALA A 142 -6.69 -12.84 14.10
C ALA A 142 -5.89 -12.87 15.42
N LEU A 143 -4.71 -12.25 15.44
CA LEU A 143 -3.90 -12.06 16.65
C LEU A 143 -4.59 -11.10 17.63
N MET A 144 -5.03 -9.93 17.16
CA MET A 144 -5.77 -8.93 17.95
C MET A 144 -7.02 -9.53 18.62
N MET A 145 -7.67 -10.49 17.96
CA MET A 145 -8.87 -11.17 18.50
C MET A 145 -8.55 -12.33 19.46
N THR A 146 -7.27 -12.71 19.59
CA THR A 146 -6.83 -13.83 20.45
C THR A 146 -6.65 -13.38 21.90
N ASP A 147 -6.12 -12.17 22.13
CA ASP A 147 -6.06 -11.54 23.44
C ASP A 147 -6.70 -10.15 23.31
N LEU A 148 -7.96 -10.01 23.75
CA LEU A 148 -8.65 -8.73 23.65
C LEU A 148 -8.05 -7.74 24.65
N SER A 149 -7.01 -7.03 24.24
CA SER A 149 -6.70 -5.74 24.84
C SER A 149 -7.95 -4.87 24.76
N GLY A 150 -8.35 -4.21 25.86
CA GLY A 150 -9.55 -3.36 25.86
C GLY A 150 -9.53 -2.25 24.77
N PRO A 151 -10.56 -1.40 24.66
CA PRO A 151 -10.73 -0.45 23.54
C PRO A 151 -9.55 0.49 23.22
N VAL A 152 -8.66 0.73 24.19
CA VAL A 152 -7.43 1.53 24.01
C VAL A 152 -6.30 0.73 23.33
N GLY A 153 -6.28 -0.60 23.46
CA GLY A 153 -5.34 -1.51 22.82
C GLY A 153 -5.57 -1.64 21.32
N LEU A 154 -6.84 -1.74 20.88
CA LEU A 154 -7.20 -1.86 19.47
C LEU A 154 -6.62 -0.74 18.58
N ASN A 155 -6.60 0.51 19.06
CA ASN A 155 -6.00 1.62 18.29
C ASN A 155 -4.47 1.47 18.15
N LYS A 156 -3.79 0.96 19.18
CA LYS A 156 -2.34 0.70 19.13
C LYS A 156 -2.04 -0.47 18.21
N GLU A 157 -2.86 -1.51 18.25
CA GLU A 157 -2.77 -2.68 17.38
C GLU A 157 -2.97 -2.31 15.91
N TYR A 158 -3.97 -1.47 15.59
CA TYR A 158 -4.13 -0.90 14.25
C TYR A 158 -2.91 -0.09 13.82
N ALA A 159 -2.39 0.78 14.68
CA ALA A 159 -1.19 1.56 14.37
C ALA A 159 0.03 0.65 14.10
N ALA A 160 0.20 -0.40 14.90
CA ALA A 160 1.28 -1.37 14.72
C ALA A 160 1.13 -2.17 13.41
N LEU A 161 -0.10 -2.54 13.05
CA LEU A 161 -0.40 -3.21 11.79
C LEU A 161 -0.04 -2.32 10.60
N PHE A 162 -0.55 -1.10 10.54
CA PHE A 162 -0.30 -0.22 9.39
C PHE A 162 1.16 0.20 9.31
N GLN A 163 1.85 0.39 10.45
CA GLN A 163 3.29 0.61 10.45
C GLN A 163 4.05 -0.62 9.92
N ALA A 164 3.68 -1.83 10.33
CA ALA A 164 4.31 -3.06 9.84
C ALA A 164 4.09 -3.27 8.34
N LEU A 165 2.91 -2.97 7.83
CA LEU A 165 2.59 -3.03 6.39
C LEU A 165 3.37 -1.98 5.61
N GLU A 166 3.42 -0.72 6.07
CA GLU A 166 4.17 0.33 5.38
C GLU A 166 5.68 0.06 5.40
N ASP A 167 6.25 -0.31 6.55
CA ASP A 167 7.66 -0.70 6.66
C ASP A 167 8.00 -1.82 5.69
N THR A 168 7.12 -2.82 5.60
CA THR A 168 7.29 -3.94 4.68
C THR A 168 7.25 -3.46 3.24
N ALA A 169 6.30 -2.60 2.89
CA ALA A 169 6.15 -2.11 1.53
C ALA A 169 7.31 -1.21 1.10
N VAL A 170 7.87 -0.41 2.00
CA VAL A 170 9.04 0.45 1.75
C VAL A 170 10.34 -0.35 1.68
N ALA A 171 10.46 -1.43 2.47
CA ALA A 171 11.65 -2.29 2.48
C ALA A 171 11.77 -3.21 1.26
N ASN A 172 10.74 -3.28 0.40
CA ASN A 172 10.70 -4.14 -0.78
C ASN A 172 10.53 -3.32 -2.05
N GLU A 173 10.87 -3.93 -3.19
CA GLU A 173 10.63 -3.31 -4.51
C GLU A 173 9.13 -3.01 -4.69
N PRO A 174 8.73 -1.83 -5.18
CA PRO A 174 7.34 -1.43 -5.25
C PRO A 174 6.46 -2.39 -6.07
N ASP A 175 7.03 -3.04 -7.08
CA ASP A 175 6.41 -4.03 -7.95
C ASP A 175 6.55 -5.48 -7.47
N SER A 176 7.08 -5.70 -6.27
CA SER A 176 7.16 -7.03 -5.66
C SER A 176 5.80 -7.49 -5.13
N LEU A 177 5.57 -8.81 -5.13
CA LEU A 177 4.39 -9.44 -4.53
C LEU A 177 4.16 -8.98 -3.08
N VAL A 178 5.25 -8.85 -2.31
CA VAL A 178 5.24 -8.42 -0.91
C VAL A 178 4.75 -6.98 -0.77
N SER A 179 5.34 -6.03 -1.49
CA SER A 179 4.93 -4.61 -1.45
C SER A 179 3.49 -4.44 -1.90
N LEU A 180 3.11 -5.08 -3.00
CA LEU A 180 1.76 -4.98 -3.55
C LEU A 180 0.70 -5.52 -2.59
N ALA A 181 0.94 -6.68 -1.96
CA ALA A 181 0.03 -7.24 -0.97
C ALA A 181 -0.08 -6.35 0.28
N ALA A 182 1.06 -5.85 0.79
CA ALA A 182 1.09 -5.00 1.98
C ALA A 182 0.34 -3.67 1.82
N ARG A 183 0.23 -3.15 0.59
CA ARG A 183 -0.46 -1.89 0.27
C ARG A 183 -1.96 -2.05 -0.02
N THR A 184 -2.49 -3.27 -0.09
CA THR A 184 -3.88 -3.48 -0.55
C THR A 184 -4.89 -3.41 0.59
N TYR A 185 -4.60 -4.02 1.75
CA TYR A 185 -5.47 -4.01 2.94
C TYR A 185 -4.83 -3.20 4.08
N ASN A 186 -4.70 -1.89 3.89
CA ASN A 186 -3.95 -0.98 4.76
C ASN A 186 -4.78 0.16 5.37
N GLU A 187 -6.11 0.02 5.42
CA GLU A 187 -7.01 0.98 6.06
C GLU A 187 -7.97 0.31 7.07
N PRO A 188 -8.37 0.98 8.18
CA PRO A 188 -9.24 0.40 9.20
C PRO A 188 -10.53 -0.22 8.67
N ALA A 189 -11.21 0.46 7.74
CA ALA A 189 -12.48 -0.01 7.18
C ALA A 189 -12.33 -1.34 6.41
N GLN A 190 -11.17 -1.56 5.77
CA GLN A 190 -10.88 -2.81 5.08
C GLN A 190 -10.65 -3.95 6.08
N ILE A 191 -10.02 -3.66 7.22
CA ILE A 191 -9.79 -4.63 8.30
C ILE A 191 -11.12 -5.01 8.95
N ASP A 192 -11.97 -4.03 9.28
CA ASP A 192 -13.29 -4.27 9.84
C ASP A 192 -14.17 -5.12 8.90
N ALA A 193 -14.04 -4.90 7.58
CA ALA A 193 -14.74 -5.69 6.55
C ALA A 193 -14.28 -7.15 6.47
N LEU A 194 -13.14 -7.52 7.05
CA LEU A 194 -12.72 -8.93 7.18
C LEU A 194 -13.60 -9.71 8.17
N GLN A 195 -14.35 -9.03 9.05
CA GLN A 195 -15.27 -9.65 10.02
C GLN A 195 -14.59 -10.71 10.90
N VAL A 196 -13.34 -10.47 11.27
CA VAL A 196 -12.59 -11.33 12.19
C VAL A 196 -13.13 -11.09 13.60
N THR A 197 -13.47 -12.18 14.27
CA THR A 197 -14.00 -12.22 15.64
C THR A 197 -13.26 -13.29 16.43
N PRO A 198 -13.31 -13.25 17.77
CA PRO A 198 -12.70 -14.31 18.58
C PRO A 198 -13.20 -15.72 18.23
N ALA A 199 -14.46 -15.83 17.77
CA ALA A 199 -15.09 -17.10 17.43
C ALA A 199 -14.60 -17.70 16.10
N ASN A 200 -14.15 -16.89 15.14
CA ASN A 200 -13.75 -17.34 13.81
C ASN A 200 -12.27 -17.11 13.48
N ALA A 201 -11.53 -16.33 14.27
CA ALA A 201 -10.15 -15.90 14.00
C ALA A 201 -9.22 -17.06 13.61
N GLN A 202 -9.18 -18.12 14.42
CA GLN A 202 -8.30 -19.28 14.17
C GLN A 202 -8.67 -20.01 12.88
N THR A 203 -9.97 -20.21 12.64
CA THR A 203 -10.46 -20.91 11.44
C THR A 203 -10.19 -20.09 10.18
N MET A 204 -10.49 -18.78 10.21
CA MET A 204 -10.23 -17.88 9.08
C MET A 204 -8.74 -17.79 8.78
N LEU A 205 -7.90 -17.67 9.81
CA LEU A 205 -6.45 -17.61 9.67
C LEU A 205 -5.90 -18.86 9.00
N ARG A 206 -6.30 -20.05 9.50
CA ARG A 206 -5.89 -21.33 8.93
C ARG A 206 -6.32 -21.45 7.48
N ASP A 207 -7.60 -21.21 7.19
CA ASP A 207 -8.17 -21.46 5.87
C ASP A 207 -7.61 -20.48 4.83
N ALA A 208 -7.47 -19.20 5.19
CA ALA A 208 -6.85 -18.20 4.33
C ALA A 208 -5.35 -18.48 4.10
N SER A 209 -4.62 -18.95 5.12
CA SER A 209 -3.21 -19.33 4.99
C SER A 209 -3.01 -20.52 4.05
N LEU A 210 -3.84 -21.56 4.19
CA LEU A 210 -3.82 -22.73 3.31
C LEU A 210 -4.20 -22.36 1.88
N GLN A 211 -5.20 -21.50 1.70
CA GLN A 211 -5.60 -20.99 0.39
C GLN A 211 -4.46 -20.20 -0.28
N ALA A 212 -3.84 -19.27 0.45
CA ALA A 212 -2.71 -18.50 -0.06
C ALA A 212 -1.53 -19.40 -0.43
N LEU A 213 -1.19 -20.38 0.41
CA LEU A 213 -0.13 -21.33 0.11
C LEU A 213 -0.41 -22.12 -1.18
N ALA A 214 -1.65 -22.56 -1.40
CA ALA A 214 -2.06 -23.27 -2.61
C ALA A 214 -1.92 -22.38 -3.86
N ILE A 215 -2.40 -21.13 -3.79
CA ILE A 215 -2.30 -20.15 -4.89
C ILE A 215 -0.83 -19.89 -5.25
N LEU A 216 -0.02 -19.59 -4.23
CA LEU A 216 1.39 -19.27 -4.38
C LEU A 216 2.19 -20.44 -4.94
N SER A 217 1.94 -21.66 -4.45
CA SER A 217 2.63 -22.86 -4.93
C SER A 217 2.34 -23.16 -6.40
N ALA A 218 1.19 -22.72 -6.91
CA ALA A 218 0.81 -22.94 -8.31
C ALA A 218 1.37 -21.87 -9.26
N LYS A 219 1.62 -20.64 -8.78
CA LYS A 219 1.78 -19.46 -9.67
C LYS A 219 2.98 -18.56 -9.37
N ALA A 220 3.54 -18.63 -8.15
CA ALA A 220 4.64 -17.79 -7.72
C ALA A 220 5.97 -18.57 -7.75
N THR A 221 7.08 -17.83 -7.85
CA THR A 221 8.42 -18.39 -7.75
C THR A 221 8.78 -18.72 -6.30
N HIS A 222 9.71 -19.65 -6.07
CA HIS A 222 10.13 -20.01 -4.70
C HIS A 222 10.57 -18.81 -3.86
N GLN A 223 11.25 -17.83 -4.46
CA GLN A 223 11.68 -16.61 -3.78
C GLN A 223 10.49 -15.74 -3.35
N GLU A 224 9.49 -15.56 -4.22
CA GLU A 224 8.27 -14.83 -3.90
C GLU A 224 7.46 -15.53 -2.82
N ILE A 225 7.33 -16.87 -2.90
CA ILE A 225 6.64 -17.67 -1.89
C ILE A 225 7.29 -17.46 -0.52
N HIS A 226 8.62 -17.59 -0.44
CA HIS A 226 9.34 -17.42 0.82
C HIS A 226 9.21 -16.00 1.37
N ALA A 227 9.42 -14.98 0.53
CA ALA A 227 9.31 -13.57 0.94
C ALA A 227 7.90 -13.21 1.42
N TYR A 228 6.88 -13.72 0.74
CA TYR A 228 5.48 -13.51 1.13
C TYR A 228 5.16 -14.19 2.47
N LYS A 229 5.54 -15.46 2.66
CA LYS A 229 5.34 -16.16 3.95
C LYS A 229 6.01 -15.42 5.10
N LYS A 230 7.25 -14.98 4.88
CA LYS A 230 8.00 -14.18 5.85
C LYS A 230 7.26 -12.89 6.20
N MET A 231 6.78 -12.14 5.21
CA MET A 231 6.00 -10.92 5.43
C MET A 231 4.78 -11.20 6.33
N VAL A 232 3.95 -12.19 6.00
CA VAL A 232 2.71 -12.45 6.74
C VAL A 232 3.01 -12.75 8.22
N VAL A 233 4.04 -13.57 8.47
CA VAL A 233 4.47 -13.92 9.83
C VAL A 233 5.06 -12.72 10.56
N ASP A 234 5.89 -11.91 9.89
CA ASP A 234 6.54 -10.74 10.50
C ASP A 234 5.51 -9.65 10.85
N VAL A 235 4.53 -9.40 9.98
CA VAL A 235 3.43 -8.45 10.23
C VAL A 235 2.63 -8.88 11.45
N ALA A 236 2.20 -10.15 11.51
CA ALA A 236 1.47 -10.69 12.66
C ALA A 236 2.31 -10.56 13.95
N ARG A 237 3.58 -10.98 13.91
CA ARG A 237 4.48 -10.91 15.07
C ARG A 237 4.66 -9.48 15.59
N ARG A 238 4.82 -8.50 14.70
CA ARG A 238 4.97 -7.08 15.10
C ARG A 238 3.73 -6.56 15.83
N VAL A 239 2.54 -6.99 15.43
CA VAL A 239 1.29 -6.63 16.11
C VAL A 239 1.21 -7.23 17.51
N ALA A 240 1.49 -8.52 17.68
CA ALA A 240 1.57 -9.15 19.01
C ALA A 240 2.61 -8.45 19.92
N GLN A 241 3.74 -8.03 19.34
CA GLN A 241 4.78 -7.35 20.11
C GLN A 241 4.38 -5.94 20.55
N ALA A 242 3.58 -5.21 19.75
CA ALA A 242 3.19 -3.84 20.04
C ALA A 242 2.23 -3.70 21.24
N GLU A 243 1.45 -4.74 21.56
CA GLU A 243 0.62 -4.78 22.77
C GLU A 243 1.48 -4.69 24.04
N ASN A 244 2.70 -5.23 23.98
CA ASN A 244 3.59 -5.34 25.12
C ASN A 244 4.26 -4.02 25.49
N ASP A 245 4.28 -3.00 24.63
CA ASP A 245 4.91 -1.70 24.94
C ASP A 245 4.05 -0.78 25.84
N GLY A 246 3.04 -1.34 26.54
CA GLY A 246 2.17 -0.64 27.50
C GLY A 246 2.81 -0.23 28.84
N GLY A 247 4.07 -0.59 29.10
CA GLY A 247 4.81 -0.16 30.30
C GLY A 247 5.33 1.27 30.17
N ILE A 248 4.69 2.21 30.87
CA ILE A 248 5.15 3.60 31.04
C ILE A 248 6.66 3.56 31.41
N PHE A 249 7.54 4.02 30.53
CA PHE A 249 9.02 4.04 30.67
C PHE A 249 9.82 2.75 30.39
N GLY A 250 9.51 1.98 29.34
CA GLY A 250 10.50 1.03 28.75
C GLY A 250 10.97 -0.09 29.69
N LEU A 251 10.20 -0.37 30.75
CA LEU A 251 10.44 -1.42 31.72
C LEU A 251 9.13 -2.16 31.95
N GLY A 252 8.77 -3.07 31.04
CA GLY A 252 7.69 -4.02 31.28
C GLY A 252 6.71 -4.12 30.14
N GLY A 253 7.13 -4.82 29.08
CA GLY A 253 6.19 -5.57 28.28
C GLY A 253 6.08 -6.99 28.77
N LYS A 254 4.87 -7.54 28.79
CA LYS A 254 4.72 -8.99 28.93
C LYS A 254 5.33 -9.65 27.68
N PRO A 255 5.86 -10.86 27.77
CA PRO A 255 6.14 -11.65 26.58
C PRO A 255 4.82 -11.93 25.84
N VAL A 256 4.89 -12.14 24.52
CA VAL A 256 3.79 -12.67 23.68
C VAL A 256 3.03 -13.74 24.48
N SER A 257 1.71 -13.59 24.58
CA SER A 257 0.89 -14.45 25.41
C SER A 257 0.89 -15.89 24.88
N GLY A 258 0.58 -16.86 25.74
CA GLY A 258 0.51 -18.26 25.33
C GLY A 258 -0.55 -18.51 24.25
N ASP A 259 -1.54 -17.63 24.14
CA ASP A 259 -2.62 -17.74 23.17
C ASP A 259 -2.18 -17.10 21.84
N GLU A 260 -1.57 -15.92 21.89
CA GLU A 260 -0.94 -15.27 20.72
C GLU A 260 0.14 -16.16 20.09
N GLN A 261 0.99 -16.78 20.91
CA GLN A 261 2.02 -17.69 20.42
C GLN A 261 1.41 -18.91 19.71
N ARG A 262 0.31 -19.47 20.23
CA ARG A 262 -0.41 -20.55 19.56
C ARG A 262 -0.99 -20.12 18.21
N THR A 263 -1.48 -18.88 18.10
CA THR A 263 -1.97 -18.33 16.83
C THR A 263 -0.83 -18.12 15.82
N LEU A 264 0.33 -17.63 16.27
CA LEU A 264 1.54 -17.53 15.43
C LEU A 264 2.02 -18.91 14.96
N ASP A 265 2.02 -19.90 15.84
CA ASP A 265 2.40 -21.28 15.50
C ASP A 265 1.44 -21.88 14.47
N LEU A 266 0.13 -21.63 14.60
CA LEU A 266 -0.86 -22.02 13.60
C LEU A 266 -0.58 -21.38 12.25
N LEU A 267 -0.31 -20.07 12.22
CA LEU A 267 0.01 -19.33 10.99
C LEU A 267 1.24 -19.92 10.29
N VAL A 268 2.33 -20.12 11.05
CA VAL A 268 3.58 -20.69 10.55
C VAL A 268 3.36 -22.09 9.99
N ALA A 269 2.61 -22.93 10.71
CA ALA A 269 2.28 -24.27 10.26
C ALA A 269 1.39 -24.28 9.00
N ALA A 270 0.35 -23.45 8.95
CA ALA A 270 -0.57 -23.38 7.81
C ALA A 270 0.10 -22.82 6.55
N LEU A 271 1.08 -21.92 6.71
CA LEU A 271 1.91 -21.44 5.61
C LEU A 271 3.05 -22.38 5.25
N ALA A 272 3.33 -23.43 6.03
CA ALA A 272 4.54 -24.24 5.93
C ALA A 272 5.78 -23.34 5.80
N TYR A 273 5.95 -22.43 6.76
CA TYR A 273 7.07 -21.50 6.80
C TYR A 273 8.13 -22.01 7.78
N ASP A 274 9.32 -22.32 7.27
CA ASP A 274 10.49 -22.61 8.09
C ASP A 274 11.33 -21.34 8.18
N ALA A 275 11.47 -20.81 9.39
CA ALA A 275 12.13 -19.52 9.66
C ALA A 275 13.66 -19.59 9.65
#